data_AF-A0A2Z6QFJ0-F1
#
_entry.id   AF-A0A2Z6QFJ0-F1
#
_cell.length_a   1.000
_cell.length_b   1.000
_cell.length_c   1.000
_cell.angle_alpha   90.00
_cell.angle_beta   90.00
_cell.angle_gamma   90.00
#
_symmetry.space_group_name_H-M   'P 1'
#
loop_
_entity.id
_entity.type
_entity.pdbx_description
1 polymer ?
#
loop_
_entity_poly.entity_id
_entity_poly.type
_entity_poly.pdbx_seq_one_letter_code
_entity_poly.pdbx_strand_id
1 'polypeptide(L)'
;MPPSLEVYDTELLKVIKQLHKSRREIWKLKKEGKIDEHNKRQHMTSRRDQKMTRRRKGLQHMIFTQDSILDDCRPENMTREVFIKDCEKAVNTAEVHSDEWSTEDEVLANEERNDNIRSGRLISTNSVIKIHNKEWRSSRVKRILFRADEIGVSIGTGLSRKRYRLDDIDKKSRPTQDMANWWISSRWIEPESDDDDDDEDNDGDNNDDDNNGNDDNNDDDNNGNGDNNDDGNNGNADKNDGTNEEQNDDNNGNLEVDEHQGPFYLEVPVDIRRRT
;
A
#
# COMPACT_ATOMS: atom_id res chain seq x y z
N MET A 1 -29.37 16.84 -13.63
CA MET A 1 -28.52 16.91 -14.83
C MET A 1 -27.51 15.77 -14.74
N PRO A 2 -27.32 14.95 -15.79
CA PRO A 2 -26.22 14.00 -15.79
C PRO A 2 -24.90 14.77 -15.89
N PRO A 3 -23.84 14.38 -15.15
CA PRO A 3 -22.53 14.99 -15.31
C PRO A 3 -22.01 14.69 -16.72
N SER A 4 -21.75 15.74 -17.51
CA SER A 4 -21.06 15.63 -18.79
C SER A 4 -19.56 15.63 -18.54
N LEU A 5 -18.90 14.53 -18.83
CA LEU A 5 -17.44 14.42 -18.77
C LEU A 5 -16.88 15.06 -20.05
N GLU A 6 -16.41 16.31 -19.97
CA GLU A 6 -15.64 16.94 -21.05
C GLU A 6 -14.17 16.50 -20.90
N VAL A 7 -13.74 15.51 -21.69
CA VAL A 7 -12.35 15.02 -21.69
C VAL A 7 -11.63 15.64 -22.88
N TYR A 8 -10.56 16.38 -22.63
CA TYR A 8 -9.71 16.92 -23.69
C TYR A 8 -8.86 15.81 -24.33
N ASP A 9 -8.65 15.87 -25.65
CA ASP A 9 -7.87 14.88 -26.41
C ASP A 9 -6.50 14.59 -25.77
N THR A 10 -5.89 15.59 -25.14
CA THR A 10 -4.58 15.48 -24.45
C THR A 10 -4.65 14.66 -23.17
N GLU A 11 -5.71 14.78 -22.37
CA GLU A 11 -5.93 13.98 -21.16
C GLU A 11 -6.26 12.53 -21.53
N LEU A 12 -7.08 12.34 -22.57
CA LEU A 12 -7.38 11.02 -23.11
C LEU A 12 -6.10 10.31 -23.61
N LEU A 13 -5.25 11.04 -24.35
CA LEU A 13 -3.94 10.54 -24.82
C LEU A 13 -3.03 10.15 -23.65
N LYS A 14 -3.00 10.93 -22.56
CA LYS A 14 -2.22 10.60 -21.35
C LYS A 14 -2.71 9.28 -20.73
N VAL A 15 -4.02 9.12 -20.54
CA VAL A 15 -4.61 7.91 -19.96
C VAL A 15 -4.35 6.68 -20.84
N ILE A 16 -4.53 6.79 -22.16
CA ILE A 16 -4.26 5.68 -23.09
C ILE A 16 -2.79 5.26 -23.04
N LYS A 17 -1.85 6.21 -23.06
CA LYS A 17 -0.41 5.93 -22.95
C LYS A 17 -0.08 5.21 -21.64
N GLN A 18 -0.65 5.67 -20.52
CA GLN A 18 -0.43 5.05 -19.21
C GLN A 18 -1.00 3.62 -19.16
N LEU A 19 -2.21 3.40 -19.66
CA LEU A 19 -2.83 2.08 -19.75
C LEU A 19 -2.00 1.13 -20.60
N HIS A 20 -1.50 1.61 -21.75
CA HIS A 20 -0.67 0.81 -22.64
C HIS A 20 0.66 0.41 -21.98
N LYS A 21 1.32 1.36 -21.29
CA LYS A 21 2.54 1.09 -20.52
C LYS A 21 2.31 0.02 -19.45
N SER A 22 1.26 0.17 -18.65
CA SER A 22 0.90 -0.78 -17.59
C SER A 22 0.60 -2.18 -18.15
N ARG A 23 -0.16 -2.29 -19.24
CA ARG A 23 -0.45 -3.58 -19.89
C ARG A 23 0.81 -4.27 -20.40
N ARG A 24 1.74 -3.50 -20.98
CA ARG A 24 3.01 -4.03 -21.48
C ARG A 24 3.88 -4.56 -20.36
N GLU A 25 3.95 -3.85 -19.23
CA GLU A 25 4.69 -4.29 -18.03
C GLU A 25 4.10 -5.59 -17.46
N ILE A 26 2.78 -5.67 -17.28
CA ILE A 26 2.11 -6.89 -16.80
C ILE A 26 2.38 -8.09 -17.72
N TRP A 27 2.35 -7.88 -19.03
CA TRP A 27 2.65 -8.95 -19.98
C TRP A 27 4.10 -9.43 -19.91
N LYS A 28 5.08 -8.53 -19.75
CA LYS A 28 6.48 -8.91 -19.52
C LYS A 28 6.61 -9.77 -18.26
N LEU A 29 6.00 -9.33 -17.15
CA LEU A 29 6.00 -10.06 -15.89
C LEU A 29 5.36 -11.45 -16.02
N LYS A 30 4.27 -11.57 -16.80
CA LYS A 30 3.65 -12.87 -17.10
C LYS A 30 4.59 -13.77 -17.92
N LYS A 31 5.23 -13.21 -18.96
CA LYS A 31 6.18 -13.93 -19.81
C LYS A 31 7.40 -14.42 -19.01
N GLU A 32 7.85 -13.64 -18.03
CA GLU A 32 8.99 -13.95 -17.16
C GLU A 32 8.61 -14.81 -15.94
N GLY A 33 7.32 -15.11 -15.73
CA GLY A 33 6.85 -15.86 -14.55
C GLY A 33 6.91 -15.08 -13.23
N LYS A 34 7.19 -13.77 -13.26
CA LYS A 34 7.35 -12.90 -12.07
C LYS A 34 6.05 -12.25 -11.59
N ILE A 35 4.89 -12.62 -12.17
CA ILE A 35 3.60 -11.97 -11.88
C ILE A 35 3.15 -12.14 -10.43
N ASP A 36 3.38 -13.30 -9.83
CA ASP A 36 2.98 -13.58 -8.45
C ASP A 36 3.80 -12.76 -7.46
N GLU A 37 5.09 -12.61 -7.73
CA GLU A 37 5.97 -11.78 -6.91
C GLU A 37 5.59 -10.30 -7.01
N HIS A 38 5.31 -9.81 -8.22
CA HIS A 38 4.80 -8.46 -8.42
C HIS A 38 3.49 -8.23 -7.63
N ASN A 39 2.53 -9.15 -7.71
CA ASN A 39 1.28 -9.05 -6.96
C ASN A 39 1.51 -9.05 -5.44
N LYS A 40 2.43 -9.88 -4.93
CA LYS A 40 2.84 -9.87 -3.53
C LYS A 40 3.40 -8.50 -3.13
N ARG A 41 4.30 -7.93 -3.94
CA ARG A 41 4.88 -6.59 -3.71
C ARG A 41 3.79 -5.51 -3.68
N GLN A 42 2.87 -5.51 -4.65
CA GLN A 42 1.73 -4.57 -4.69
C GLN A 42 0.84 -4.68 -3.44
N HIS A 43 0.54 -5.90 -3.00
CA HIS A 43 -0.23 -6.11 -1.78
C HIS A 43 0.49 -5.61 -0.53
N MET A 44 1.81 -5.81 -0.42
CA MET A 44 2.60 -5.30 0.70
C MET A 44 2.59 -3.77 0.74
N THR A 45 2.82 -3.11 -0.40
CA THR A 45 2.76 -1.65 -0.52
C THR A 45 1.38 -1.11 -0.13
N SER A 46 0.31 -1.69 -0.67
CA SER A 46 -1.06 -1.28 -0.34
C SER A 46 -1.37 -1.41 1.16
N ARG A 47 -0.91 -2.49 1.82
CA ARG A 47 -1.09 -2.67 3.28
C ARG A 47 -0.33 -1.63 4.08
N ARG A 48 0.90 -1.32 3.67
CA ARG A 48 1.75 -0.30 4.29
C ARG A 48 1.07 1.07 4.20
N ASP A 49 0.52 1.43 3.05
CA ASP A 49 -0.21 2.68 2.86
C ASP A 49 -1.45 2.75 3.74
N GLN A 50 -2.28 1.70 3.75
CA GLN A 50 -3.46 1.64 4.61
C GLN A 50 -3.09 1.78 6.10
N LYS A 51 -1.98 1.17 6.52
CA LYS A 51 -1.46 1.28 7.88
C LYS A 51 -1.01 2.69 8.22
N MET A 52 -0.29 3.36 7.32
CA MET A 52 0.07 4.77 7.48
C MET A 52 -1.18 5.64 7.62
N THR A 53 -2.18 5.46 6.75
CA THR A 53 -3.43 6.23 6.81
C THR A 53 -4.16 6.04 8.14
N ARG A 54 -4.28 4.80 8.64
CA ARG A 54 -4.89 4.53 9.96
C ARG A 54 -4.12 5.22 11.08
N ARG A 55 -2.80 5.11 11.09
CA ARG A 55 -1.95 5.75 12.10
C ARG A 55 -2.01 7.27 12.05
N ARG A 56 -2.10 7.88 10.87
CA ARG A 56 -2.30 9.34 10.73
C ARG A 56 -3.58 9.78 11.42
N LYS A 57 -4.70 9.14 11.07
CA LYS A 57 -5.99 9.44 11.67
C LYS A 57 -6.00 9.18 13.18
N GLY A 58 -5.42 8.07 13.61
CA GLY A 58 -5.34 7.73 15.04
C GLY A 58 -4.46 8.68 15.82
N LEU A 59 -3.31 9.10 15.29
CA LEU A 59 -2.44 10.10 15.94
C LEU A 59 -3.15 11.45 16.04
N GLN A 60 -3.82 11.91 14.98
CA GLN A 60 -4.62 13.14 15.02
C GLN A 60 -5.68 13.08 16.13
N HIS A 61 -6.38 11.95 16.24
CA HIS A 61 -7.34 11.73 17.31
C HIS A 61 -6.67 11.76 18.70
N MET A 62 -5.53 11.08 18.88
CA MET A 62 -4.76 11.09 20.13
C MET A 62 -4.36 12.52 20.55
N ILE A 63 -3.93 13.34 19.60
CA ILE A 63 -3.55 14.75 19.84
C ILE A 63 -4.77 15.55 20.28
N PHE A 64 -5.89 15.39 19.57
CA PHE A 64 -7.14 16.09 19.84
C PHE A 64 -7.70 15.75 21.23
N THR A 65 -7.72 14.47 21.59
CA THR A 65 -8.23 14.01 22.89
C THR A 65 -7.21 14.08 24.02
N GLN A 66 -5.99 14.56 23.75
CA GLN A 66 -4.88 14.58 24.71
C GLN A 66 -4.64 13.19 25.34
N ASP A 67 -4.51 12.16 24.50
CA ASP A 67 -4.25 10.78 24.97
C ASP A 67 -2.97 10.75 25.82
N SER A 68 -3.09 10.19 27.03
CA SER A 68 -2.02 10.18 28.04
C SER A 68 -0.74 9.47 27.56
N ILE A 69 -0.84 8.56 26.58
CA ILE A 69 0.33 7.90 25.99
C ILE A 69 1.30 8.91 25.36
N LEU A 70 0.80 10.04 24.85
CA LEU A 70 1.63 11.09 24.28
C LEU A 70 2.50 11.76 25.35
N ASP A 71 1.98 11.95 26.56
CA ASP A 71 2.77 12.51 27.66
C ASP A 71 3.73 11.47 28.26
N ASP A 72 3.28 10.22 28.43
CA ASP A 72 4.11 9.11 28.92
C ASP A 72 5.34 8.83 28.05
N CYS A 73 5.18 8.97 26.73
CA CYS A 73 6.22 8.61 25.77
C CYS A 73 7.10 9.80 25.37
N ARG A 74 6.78 11.01 25.82
CA ARG A 74 7.56 12.22 25.51
C ARG A 74 8.92 12.16 26.22
N PRO A 75 10.04 12.34 25.51
CA PRO A 75 11.34 12.54 26.16
C PRO A 75 11.36 13.81 27.03
N GLU A 76 11.98 13.75 28.20
CA GLU A 76 12.03 14.88 29.16
C GLU A 76 12.74 16.12 28.60
N ASN A 77 13.72 15.91 27.71
CA ASN A 77 14.50 16.95 27.08
C ASN A 77 13.84 17.57 25.83
N MET A 78 12.57 17.28 25.58
CA MET A 78 11.87 17.68 24.36
C MET A 78 10.56 18.40 24.69
N THR A 79 10.30 19.52 24.01
CA THR A 79 9.02 20.23 24.13
C THR A 79 7.90 19.43 23.48
N ARG A 80 6.66 19.68 23.89
CA ARG A 80 5.49 18.97 23.34
C ARG A 80 5.34 19.20 21.85
N GLU A 81 5.60 20.42 21.37
CA GLU A 81 5.46 20.80 19.97
C GLU A 81 6.45 20.06 19.07
N VAL A 82 7.71 19.95 19.50
CA VAL A 82 8.74 19.18 18.78
C VAL A 82 8.41 17.70 18.79
N PHE A 83 7.96 17.19 19.94
CA PHE A 83 7.57 15.78 20.07
C PHE A 83 6.39 15.40 19.17
N ILE A 84 5.37 16.26 19.04
CA ILE A 84 4.23 16.00 18.15
C ILE A 84 4.68 15.99 16.69
N LYS A 85 5.53 16.94 16.27
CA LYS A 85 6.11 16.94 14.92
C LYS A 85 6.92 15.66 14.64
N ASP A 86 7.71 15.20 15.60
CA ASP A 86 8.41 13.93 15.49
C ASP A 86 7.44 12.74 15.38
N CYS A 87 6.34 12.73 16.14
CA CYS A 87 5.32 11.69 16.04
C CYS A 87 4.64 11.68 14.66
N GLU A 88 4.32 12.85 14.11
CA GLU A 88 3.79 13.00 12.76
C GLU A 88 4.79 12.48 11.72
N LYS A 89 6.07 12.81 11.87
CA LYS A 89 7.15 12.27 11.01
C LYS A 89 7.21 10.74 11.12
N ALA A 90 7.22 10.18 12.33
CA ALA A 90 7.28 8.73 12.55
C ALA A 90 6.10 7.97 11.92
N VAL A 91 4.89 8.55 11.97
CA VAL A 91 3.71 7.96 11.32
C VAL A 91 3.81 8.00 9.79
N ASN A 92 4.57 8.94 9.23
CA ASN A 92 4.80 9.09 7.80
C ASN A 92 6.04 8.34 7.27
N THR A 93 6.95 7.91 8.14
CA THR A 93 8.15 7.16 7.77
C THR A 93 7.87 5.66 7.75
N ALA A 94 7.68 5.09 6.56
CA ALA A 94 7.38 3.67 6.37
C ALA A 94 8.42 2.73 7.01
N GLU A 95 9.68 3.14 7.01
CA GLU A 95 10.82 2.39 7.53
C GLU A 95 10.73 2.20 9.05
N VAL A 96 10.01 3.07 9.76
CA VAL A 96 9.74 2.90 11.21
C VAL A 96 8.64 1.88 11.45
N HIS A 97 7.81 1.58 10.46
CA HIS A 97 6.64 0.72 10.62
C HIS A 97 7.05 -0.74 10.58
N SER A 98 6.28 -1.57 11.29
CA SER A 98 6.42 -3.03 11.17
C SER A 98 5.86 -3.48 9.84
N ASP A 99 6.51 -4.44 9.22
CA ASP A 99 5.97 -5.12 8.06
C ASP A 99 4.86 -6.09 8.47
N GLU A 100 3.93 -6.31 7.55
CA GLU A 100 2.74 -7.14 7.75
C GLU A 100 2.66 -8.16 6.63
N TRP A 101 2.83 -9.43 6.97
CA TRP A 101 2.87 -10.51 6.01
C TRP A 101 1.62 -11.36 6.12
N SER A 102 1.10 -11.79 4.97
CA SER A 102 0.06 -12.79 4.94
C SER A 102 0.72 -14.15 4.90
N THR A 103 0.40 -15.00 5.87
CA THR A 103 0.95 -16.35 5.96
C THR A 103 -0.21 -17.32 6.18
N GLU A 104 -0.10 -18.53 5.62
CA GLU A 104 -1.01 -19.61 5.94
C GLU A 104 -0.66 -20.15 7.33
N ASP A 105 -1.60 -20.05 8.27
CA ASP A 105 -1.45 -20.55 9.63
C ASP A 105 -2.78 -21.12 10.09
N GLU A 106 -2.90 -22.45 10.02
CA GLU A 106 -4.15 -23.14 10.31
C GLU A 106 -4.62 -22.95 11.76
N VAL A 107 -3.69 -22.91 12.72
CA VAL A 107 -4.03 -22.76 14.14
C VAL A 107 -4.65 -21.39 14.37
N LEU A 108 -3.97 -20.33 13.95
CA LEU A 108 -4.46 -18.97 14.11
C LEU A 108 -5.74 -18.73 13.28
N ALA A 109 -5.85 -19.30 12.09
CA ALA A 109 -7.06 -19.18 11.28
C ALA A 109 -8.27 -19.89 11.92
N ASN A 110 -8.07 -21.06 12.54
CA ASN A 110 -9.09 -21.76 13.32
C ASN A 110 -9.55 -20.90 14.52
N GLU A 111 -8.63 -20.23 15.21
CA GLU A 111 -8.99 -19.29 16.28
C GLU A 111 -9.87 -18.14 15.76
N GLU A 112 -9.48 -17.48 14.66
CA GLU A 112 -10.30 -16.42 14.07
C GLU A 112 -11.69 -16.92 13.62
N ARG A 113 -11.79 -18.17 13.14
CA ARG A 113 -13.08 -18.81 12.79
C ARG A 113 -13.95 -19.02 14.02
N ASN A 114 -13.38 -19.54 15.10
CA ASN A 114 -14.11 -19.78 16.35
C ASN A 114 -14.59 -18.45 16.98
N ASP A 115 -13.81 -17.39 16.84
CA ASP A 115 -14.14 -16.04 17.31
C ASP A 115 -15.16 -15.31 16.41
N ASN A 116 -15.54 -15.88 15.25
CA ASN A 116 -16.43 -15.26 14.25
C ASN A 116 -15.97 -13.86 13.75
N ILE A 117 -14.67 -13.61 13.73
CA ILE A 117 -14.07 -12.33 13.30
C ILE A 117 -13.54 -12.35 11.86
N ARG A 118 -13.58 -13.50 11.18
CA ARG A 118 -13.16 -13.59 9.78
C ARG A 118 -14.18 -12.95 8.86
N SER A 119 -13.67 -12.28 7.83
CA SER A 119 -14.52 -11.76 6.76
C SER A 119 -14.97 -12.89 5.82
N GLY A 120 -16.13 -12.71 5.18
CA GLY A 120 -16.73 -13.72 4.29
C GLY A 120 -15.77 -14.26 3.21
N ARG A 121 -14.93 -13.39 2.66
CA ARG A 121 -13.94 -13.75 1.63
C ARG A 121 -12.81 -14.65 2.12
N LEU A 122 -12.63 -14.79 3.43
CA LEU A 122 -11.52 -15.52 4.06
C LEU A 122 -11.97 -16.71 4.89
N ILE A 123 -13.27 -17.04 4.90
CA ILE A 123 -13.82 -18.14 5.70
C ILE A 123 -13.15 -19.48 5.35
N SER A 124 -12.87 -19.70 4.07
CA SER A 124 -12.30 -20.94 3.55
C SER A 124 -10.76 -20.97 3.52
N THR A 125 -10.08 -19.86 3.83
CA THR A 125 -8.61 -19.78 3.76
C THR A 125 -8.00 -19.87 5.16
N ASN A 126 -6.75 -20.33 5.25
CA ASN A 126 -5.97 -20.31 6.48
C ASN A 126 -5.02 -19.10 6.55
N SER A 127 -5.18 -18.16 5.62
CA SER A 127 -4.45 -16.90 5.59
C SER A 127 -4.73 -16.08 6.86
N VAL A 128 -3.66 -15.70 7.56
CA VAL A 128 -3.64 -14.74 8.67
C VAL A 128 -2.63 -13.63 8.39
N ILE A 129 -2.73 -12.51 9.12
CA ILE A 129 -1.75 -11.43 9.05
C ILE A 129 -0.83 -11.50 10.26
N LYS A 130 0.47 -11.64 10.01
CA LYS A 130 1.53 -11.57 11.04
C LYS A 130 2.23 -10.22 10.96
N ILE A 131 2.54 -9.64 12.12
CA ILE A 131 3.29 -8.38 12.24
C ILE A 131 4.71 -8.71 12.68
N HIS A 132 5.69 -8.34 11.86
CA HIS A 132 7.10 -8.49 12.17
C HIS A 132 7.63 -7.22 12.85
N ASN A 133 8.13 -7.36 14.07
CA ASN A 133 8.64 -6.23 14.84
C ASN A 133 10.08 -5.90 14.44
N LYS A 134 10.39 -4.61 14.32
CA LYS A 134 11.78 -4.16 14.14
C LYS A 134 12.47 -4.05 15.50
N GLU A 135 13.61 -4.73 15.64
CA GLU A 135 14.36 -4.86 16.90
C GLU A 135 14.89 -3.52 17.40
N TRP A 136 15.36 -2.70 16.47
CA TRP A 136 15.97 -1.41 16.77
C TRP A 136 14.98 -0.37 17.30
N ARG A 137 13.66 -0.60 17.24
CA ARG A 137 12.68 0.41 17.66
C ARG A 137 12.56 0.49 19.17
N SER A 138 12.57 1.71 19.68
CA SER A 138 12.32 1.99 21.07
C SER A 138 10.90 1.60 21.49
N SER A 139 10.72 1.27 22.77
CA SER A 139 9.40 0.99 23.35
C SER A 139 8.46 2.19 23.25
N ARG A 140 8.99 3.42 23.31
CA ARG A 140 8.22 4.68 23.22
C ARG A 140 7.55 4.82 21.86
N VAL A 141 8.32 4.77 20.76
CA VAL A 141 7.76 4.91 19.42
C VAL A 141 6.84 3.73 19.09
N LYS A 142 7.17 2.52 19.56
CA LYS A 142 6.31 1.34 19.42
C LYS A 142 4.94 1.55 20.05
N ARG A 143 4.87 2.08 21.29
CA ARG A 143 3.61 2.36 21.99
C ARG A 143 2.76 3.38 21.25
N ILE A 144 3.36 4.47 20.77
CA ILE A 144 2.63 5.52 20.03
C ILE A 144 2.05 4.97 18.72
N LEU A 145 2.87 4.30 17.92
CA LEU A 145 2.45 3.75 16.63
C LEU A 145 1.41 2.63 16.77
N PHE A 146 1.48 1.87 17.87
CA PHE A 146 0.48 0.88 18.23
C PHE A 146 -0.85 1.54 18.57
N ARG A 147 -0.83 2.49 19.52
CA ARG A 147 -2.03 3.20 19.96
C ARG A 147 -2.72 3.93 18.80
N ALA A 148 -1.92 4.58 17.96
CA ALA A 148 -2.42 5.25 16.76
C ALA A 148 -3.04 4.28 15.75
N ASP A 149 -2.49 3.08 15.55
CA ASP A 149 -3.11 2.07 14.67
C ASP A 149 -4.40 1.51 15.28
N GLU A 150 -4.46 1.26 16.60
CA GLU A 150 -5.68 0.80 17.28
C GLU A 150 -6.84 1.79 17.18
N ILE A 151 -6.56 3.06 17.50
CA ILE A 151 -7.56 4.13 17.34
C ILE A 151 -7.90 4.29 15.86
N GLY A 152 -6.90 4.27 14.98
CA GLY A 152 -7.05 4.34 13.53
C GLY A 152 -7.93 3.25 12.92
N VAL A 153 -7.86 2.02 13.46
CA VAL A 153 -8.77 0.92 13.10
C VAL A 153 -10.18 1.19 13.60
N SER A 154 -10.32 1.73 14.82
CA SER A 154 -11.62 1.98 15.45
C SER A 154 -12.41 3.12 14.80
N ILE A 155 -11.72 4.14 14.30
CA ILE A 155 -12.31 5.29 13.59
C ILE A 155 -12.40 5.09 12.07
N GLY A 156 -11.67 4.11 11.54
CA GLY A 156 -11.60 3.84 10.12
C GLY A 156 -12.83 3.08 9.62
N THR A 157 -13.28 3.40 8.42
CA THR A 157 -14.25 2.59 7.69
C THR A 157 -13.50 1.58 6.81
N GLY A 158 -13.68 0.28 7.06
CA GLY A 158 -13.04 -0.76 6.27
C GLY A 158 -12.97 -2.12 6.96
N LEU A 159 -12.76 -3.17 6.17
CA LEU A 159 -12.52 -4.52 6.66
C LEU A 159 -11.18 -4.57 7.42
N SER A 160 -11.25 -4.52 8.74
CA SER A 160 -10.11 -4.79 9.61
C SER A 160 -9.95 -6.30 9.78
N ARG A 161 -8.78 -6.82 9.41
CA ARG A 161 -8.38 -8.20 9.76
C ARG A 161 -7.65 -8.16 11.10
N LYS A 162 -7.81 -9.20 11.91
CA LYS A 162 -6.97 -9.41 13.10
C LYS A 162 -5.51 -9.55 12.63
N ARG A 163 -4.61 -8.97 13.42
CA ARG A 163 -3.17 -8.98 13.14
C ARG A 163 -2.45 -9.57 14.33
N TYR A 164 -1.72 -10.64 14.10
CA TYR A 164 -0.99 -11.36 15.13
C TYR A 164 0.39 -10.74 15.31
N ARG A 165 0.63 -10.21 16.50
CA ARG A 165 1.94 -9.73 16.93
C ARG A 165 2.64 -10.90 17.60
N LEU A 166 3.38 -11.65 16.81
CA LEU A 166 4.27 -12.68 17.34
C LEU A 166 5.61 -12.02 17.73
N ASP A 167 6.43 -12.75 18.48
CA ASP A 167 7.81 -12.34 18.80
C ASP A 167 8.75 -12.46 17.58
N ASP A 168 8.19 -12.52 16.37
CA ASP A 168 8.93 -12.51 15.13
C ASP A 168 9.59 -11.14 14.95
N ILE A 169 10.91 -11.14 15.04
CA ILE A 169 11.75 -9.97 14.91
C ILE A 169 12.36 -9.94 13.50
N ASP A 170 12.15 -8.83 12.81
CA ASP A 170 12.90 -8.51 11.60
C ASP A 170 14.31 -8.04 12.02
N LYS A 171 15.26 -8.96 11.91
CA LYS A 171 16.69 -8.75 12.21
C LYS A 171 17.45 -8.06 11.08
N LYS A 172 16.89 -8.02 9.86
CA LYS A 172 17.55 -7.41 8.70
C LYS A 172 17.31 -5.90 8.66
N SER A 173 16.19 -5.41 9.22
CA SER A 173 15.90 -3.98 9.26
C SER A 173 16.89 -3.23 10.16
N ARG A 174 17.36 -2.09 9.66
CA ARG A 174 18.21 -1.12 10.38
C ARG A 174 17.53 0.25 10.43
N PRO A 175 17.81 1.07 11.46
CA PRO A 175 17.38 2.47 11.48
C PRO A 175 18.11 3.26 10.39
N THR A 176 17.44 4.27 9.82
CA THR A 176 18.06 5.20 8.86
C THR A 176 18.58 6.46 9.56
N GLN A 177 19.52 7.17 8.93
CA GLN A 177 20.18 8.34 9.51
C GLN A 177 19.22 9.49 9.87
N ASP A 178 18.07 9.57 9.20
CA ASP A 178 17.08 10.64 9.40
C ASP A 178 16.12 10.39 10.59
N MET A 179 16.27 9.26 11.28
CA MET A 179 15.42 8.87 12.40
C MET A 179 15.83 9.57 13.69
N ALA A 180 14.84 9.99 14.49
CA ALA A 180 15.13 10.60 15.78
C ALA A 180 15.71 9.57 16.76
N ASN A 181 16.71 9.97 17.55
CA ASN A 181 17.39 9.08 18.50
C ASN A 181 16.42 8.35 19.45
N TRP A 182 15.33 9.01 19.87
CA TRP A 182 14.36 8.40 20.78
C TRP A 182 13.47 7.33 20.10
N TRP A 183 13.48 7.24 18.76
CA TRP A 183 12.84 6.14 18.03
C TRP A 183 13.67 4.87 18.08
N ILE A 184 14.97 4.99 18.32
CA ILE A 184 15.91 3.88 18.37
C ILE A 184 16.02 3.41 19.83
N SER A 185 15.97 2.09 20.02
CA SER A 185 16.16 1.44 21.30
C SER A 185 17.60 1.66 21.74
N SER A 186 17.80 2.13 22.98
CA SER A 186 19.14 2.26 23.57
C SER A 186 19.84 0.91 23.78
N ARG A 187 19.10 -0.21 23.67
CA ARG A 187 19.63 -1.57 23.73
C ARG A 187 19.99 -2.13 22.35
N TRP A 188 19.61 -1.43 21.28
CA TRP A 188 19.96 -1.88 19.95
C TRP A 188 21.43 -1.61 19.69
N ILE A 189 22.12 -2.66 19.25
CA ILE A 189 23.51 -2.62 18.84
C ILE A 189 23.50 -2.98 17.37
N GLU A 190 24.18 -2.19 16.56
CA GLU A 190 24.32 -2.49 15.15
C GLU A 190 25.02 -3.84 15.00
N PRO A 191 24.40 -4.83 14.35
CA PRO A 191 25.08 -6.09 14.10
C PRO A 191 26.28 -5.84 13.20
N GLU A 192 27.42 -6.43 13.58
CA GLU A 192 28.64 -6.48 12.76
C GLU A 192 28.23 -6.99 11.38
N SER A 193 28.75 -6.36 10.31
CA SER A 193 28.45 -6.77 8.95
C SER A 193 29.01 -8.18 8.74
N ASP A 194 28.15 -9.19 8.80
CA ASP A 194 28.44 -10.45 8.15
C ASP A 194 28.31 -10.16 6.65
N ASP A 195 29.47 -10.03 5.99
CA ASP A 195 29.64 -9.89 4.53
C ASP A 195 29.24 -11.20 3.79
N ASP A 196 28.17 -11.86 4.24
CA ASP A 196 27.56 -12.96 3.49
C ASP A 196 26.56 -12.32 2.51
N ASP A 197 27.14 -11.84 1.41
CA ASP A 197 26.49 -11.44 0.16
C ASP A 197 25.60 -12.58 -0.37
N ASP A 198 24.36 -12.63 0.10
CA ASP A 198 23.25 -13.13 -0.71
C ASP A 198 22.56 -11.91 -1.33
N ASP A 199 23.23 -11.34 -2.33
CA ASP A 199 22.63 -10.47 -3.34
C ASP A 199 21.50 -11.23 -4.03
N GLU A 200 20.30 -11.22 -3.45
CA GLU A 200 19.09 -11.39 -4.23
C GLU A 200 18.93 -10.12 -5.07
N ASP A 201 19.44 -10.18 -6.30
CA ASP A 201 19.31 -9.24 -7.41
C ASP A 201 18.18 -8.21 -7.21
N ASN A 202 18.53 -7.06 -6.64
CA ASN A 202 17.79 -5.84 -6.86
C ASN A 202 18.15 -5.38 -8.27
N ASP A 203 17.43 -5.92 -9.27
CA ASP A 203 17.29 -5.28 -10.58
C ASP A 203 16.55 -3.94 -10.38
N GLY A 204 17.29 -2.96 -9.87
CA GLY A 204 16.98 -1.56 -9.97
C GLY A 204 17.18 -1.15 -11.41
N ASP A 205 16.13 -1.28 -12.22
CA ASP A 205 16.04 -0.61 -13.51
C ASP A 205 15.97 0.91 -13.27
N ASN A 206 17.14 1.51 -13.04
CA ASN A 206 17.41 2.92 -13.28
C ASN A 206 17.37 3.14 -14.79
N ASN A 207 16.18 3.47 -15.31
CA ASN A 207 16.11 4.20 -16.57
C ASN A 207 16.15 5.70 -16.25
N ASP A 208 17.37 6.19 -16.05
CA ASP A 208 17.73 7.56 -16.40
C ASP A 208 17.67 7.68 -17.93
N ASP A 209 16.52 8.09 -18.45
CA ASP A 209 16.47 8.76 -19.75
C ASP A 209 16.26 10.25 -19.48
N ASP A 210 17.37 10.92 -19.20
CA ASP A 210 17.52 12.35 -19.46
C ASP A 210 17.25 12.60 -20.95
N ASN A 211 16.14 13.27 -21.26
CA ASN A 211 16.18 14.20 -22.38
C ASN A 211 15.49 15.51 -22.03
N ASN A 212 16.38 16.47 -21.76
CA ASN A 212 16.20 17.88 -21.55
C ASN A 212 15.44 18.56 -22.70
N GLY A 213 14.55 19.50 -22.38
CA GLY A 213 13.86 20.33 -23.36
C GLY A 213 12.76 21.23 -22.78
N ASN A 214 13.15 22.14 -21.89
CA ASN A 214 12.63 23.51 -21.69
C ASN A 214 11.14 23.83 -22.00
N ASP A 215 10.39 24.26 -20.99
CA ASP A 215 10.03 25.68 -20.80
C ASP A 215 9.01 25.87 -19.66
N ASP A 216 9.48 26.55 -18.63
CA ASP A 216 8.80 27.49 -17.74
C ASP A 216 7.30 27.80 -17.98
N ASN A 217 6.45 27.54 -16.98
CA ASN A 217 6.04 28.58 -16.01
C ASN A 217 4.91 28.11 -15.09
N ASN A 218 5.03 28.57 -13.84
CA ASN A 218 4.02 28.81 -12.82
C ASN A 218 2.57 28.90 -13.33
N ASP A 219 1.65 28.26 -12.60
CA ASP A 219 0.75 29.04 -11.76
C ASP A 219 0.26 28.21 -10.58
N ASP A 220 0.31 28.86 -9.41
CA ASP A 220 -0.43 28.51 -8.22
C ASP A 220 -1.90 28.29 -8.57
N ASP A 221 -2.52 27.23 -8.07
CA ASP A 221 -3.87 27.37 -7.52
C ASP A 221 -4.17 26.32 -6.46
N ASN A 222 -4.16 26.85 -5.25
CA ASN A 222 -4.71 26.33 -4.03
C ASN A 222 -6.23 26.16 -4.23
N ASN A 223 -6.76 24.93 -4.19
CA ASN A 223 -8.19 24.75 -3.95
C ASN A 223 -8.44 23.56 -3.02
N GLY A 224 -8.46 23.86 -1.72
CA GLY A 224 -9.15 23.03 -0.76
C GLY A 224 -10.64 23.08 -1.05
N ASN A 225 -11.25 21.94 -1.35
CA ASN A 225 -12.68 21.79 -1.23
C ASN A 225 -12.96 20.67 -0.23
N GLY A 226 -13.25 21.08 1.00
CA GLY A 226 -13.89 20.25 2.00
C GLY A 226 -15.39 20.37 1.81
N ASP A 227 -16.02 19.29 1.37
CA ASP A 227 -17.47 19.14 1.44
C ASP A 227 -17.80 17.92 2.31
N ASN A 228 -18.22 18.23 3.53
CA ASN A 228 -19.09 17.36 4.32
C ASN A 228 -20.42 17.22 3.58
N ASN A 229 -20.94 16.00 3.46
CA ASN A 229 -22.36 15.81 3.74
C ASN A 229 -22.71 14.36 4.09
N ASP A 230 -23.58 14.31 5.10
CA ASP A 230 -24.18 13.18 5.77
C ASP A 230 -25.18 12.39 4.90
N ASP A 231 -25.37 11.15 5.36
CA ASP A 231 -26.60 10.35 5.38
C ASP A 231 -27.38 10.07 4.09
N GLY A 232 -27.30 8.79 3.71
CA GLY A 232 -28.22 8.15 2.77
C GLY A 232 -28.22 6.64 2.97
N ASN A 233 -28.80 6.17 4.09
CA ASN A 233 -29.13 4.77 4.32
C ASN A 233 -30.09 4.27 3.23
N ASN A 234 -29.70 3.27 2.45
CA ASN A 234 -30.67 2.45 1.73
C ASN A 234 -30.18 1.01 1.65
N GLY A 235 -30.69 0.18 2.56
CA GLY A 235 -30.60 -1.25 2.47
C GLY A 235 -31.44 -1.74 1.30
N ASN A 236 -30.84 -2.48 0.38
CA ASN A 236 -31.58 -3.47 -0.39
C ASN A 236 -30.83 -4.79 -0.34
N ALA A 237 -31.45 -5.75 0.33
CA ALA A 237 -31.04 -7.14 0.36
C ALA A 237 -31.59 -7.79 -0.92
N ASP A 238 -30.71 -8.10 -1.87
CA ASP A 238 -31.02 -9.08 -2.91
C ASP A 238 -30.05 -10.24 -2.83
N LYS A 239 -30.60 -11.38 -2.42
CA LYS A 239 -30.01 -12.70 -2.53
C LYS A 239 -30.07 -13.09 -4.00
N ASN A 240 -28.92 -13.28 -4.64
CA ASN A 240 -28.84 -14.11 -5.84
C ASN A 240 -27.76 -15.16 -5.62
N ASP A 241 -28.23 -16.35 -5.28
CA ASP A 241 -27.56 -17.63 -5.45
C ASP A 241 -27.52 -17.92 -6.95
N GLY A 242 -26.32 -18.15 -7.47
CA GLY A 242 -26.05 -18.25 -8.90
C GLY A 242 -24.61 -18.64 -9.13
N THR A 243 -24.33 -19.93 -8.97
CA THR A 243 -23.17 -20.61 -9.52
C THR A 243 -23.01 -20.24 -11.00
N ASN A 244 -21.90 -19.59 -11.36
CA ASN A 244 -21.49 -19.49 -12.75
C ASN A 244 -20.07 -20.02 -12.90
N GLU A 245 -20.00 -20.99 -13.80
CA GLU A 245 -18.88 -21.83 -14.16
C GLU A 245 -17.69 -21.01 -14.70
N GLU A 246 -16.50 -21.53 -14.45
CA GLU A 246 -15.25 -21.11 -15.07
C GLU A 246 -15.39 -21.15 -16.60
N GLN A 247 -15.34 -19.99 -17.25
CA GLN A 247 -15.11 -19.92 -18.69
C GLN A 247 -13.60 -20.09 -18.92
N ASN A 248 -13.21 -21.32 -19.25
CA ASN A 248 -11.94 -21.63 -19.90
C ASN A 248 -12.02 -21.17 -21.36
N ASP A 249 -11.38 -20.04 -21.68
CA ASP A 249 -11.16 -19.60 -23.06
C ASP A 249 -9.99 -20.37 -23.69
N ASP A 250 -10.21 -21.64 -24.01
CA ASP A 250 -9.33 -22.42 -24.89
C ASP A 250 -9.56 -22.02 -26.36
N ASN A 251 -9.05 -20.85 -26.76
CA ASN A 251 -8.96 -20.49 -28.17
C ASN A 251 -7.64 -20.99 -28.77
N ASN A 252 -7.59 -22.28 -29.09
CA ASN A 252 -6.57 -22.86 -29.98
C ASN A 252 -6.96 -22.59 -31.44
N GLY A 253 -6.80 -21.33 -31.87
CA GLY A 253 -6.87 -20.92 -33.26
C GLY A 253 -5.46 -20.63 -33.77
N ASN A 254 -4.93 -21.53 -34.59
CA ASN A 254 -3.65 -21.35 -35.28
C ASN A 254 -3.72 -20.11 -36.19
N LEU A 255 -3.25 -18.97 -35.69
CA LEU A 255 -3.06 -17.74 -36.46
C LEU A 255 -1.56 -17.64 -36.72
N GLU A 256 -1.15 -17.71 -37.99
CA GLU A 256 0.19 -17.31 -38.41
C GLU A 256 0.45 -15.89 -37.90
N VAL A 257 1.30 -15.79 -36.88
CA VAL A 257 1.74 -14.52 -36.31
C VAL A 257 2.79 -13.96 -37.27
N ASP A 258 2.41 -12.94 -38.04
CA ASP A 258 3.37 -12.07 -38.71
C ASP A 258 4.26 -11.45 -37.62
N GLU A 259 5.57 -11.73 -37.66
CA GLU A 259 6.56 -11.32 -36.65
C GLU A 259 6.62 -9.80 -36.42
N HIS A 260 5.93 -9.02 -37.26
CA HIS A 260 5.84 -7.56 -37.18
C HIS A 260 4.69 -7.03 -36.31
N GLN A 261 3.80 -7.89 -35.77
CA GLN A 261 2.66 -7.46 -34.94
C GLN A 261 2.69 -8.11 -33.56
N GLY A 262 3.39 -7.46 -32.63
CA GLY A 262 3.34 -7.82 -31.20
C GLY A 262 1.93 -7.63 -30.58
N PRO A 263 1.67 -8.19 -29.39
CA PRO A 263 0.32 -8.27 -28.76
C PRO A 263 -0.27 -6.92 -28.31
N PHE A 264 0.32 -5.80 -28.73
CA PHE A 264 -0.05 -4.45 -28.32
C PHE A 264 -0.44 -3.54 -29.49
N TYR A 265 -0.71 -4.09 -30.66
CA TYR A 265 -1.13 -3.29 -31.81
C TYR A 265 -2.47 -2.60 -31.52
N LEU A 266 -2.49 -1.27 -31.56
CA LEU A 266 -3.72 -0.49 -31.48
C LEU A 266 -4.24 -0.31 -32.91
N GLU A 267 -5.25 -1.09 -33.28
CA GLU A 267 -5.91 -0.92 -34.57
C GLU A 267 -6.78 0.35 -34.50
N VAL A 268 -6.30 1.44 -35.09
CA VAL A 268 -7.08 2.67 -35.24
C VAL A 268 -7.94 2.52 -36.50
N PRO A 269 -9.28 2.46 -36.36
CA PRO A 269 -10.19 2.36 -37.50
C PRO A 269 -9.92 3.48 -38.50
N VAL A 270 -10.00 3.13 -39.79
CA VAL A 270 -9.67 4.04 -40.89
C VAL A 270 -10.51 5.33 -40.83
N ASP A 271 -11.72 5.25 -40.27
CA ASP A 271 -12.67 6.36 -40.15
C ASP A 271 -12.24 7.47 -39.18
N ILE A 272 -11.31 7.19 -38.27
CA ILE A 272 -10.80 8.16 -37.27
C ILE A 272 -9.42 8.72 -37.67
N ARG A 273 -8.80 8.18 -38.72
CA ARG A 273 -7.52 8.68 -39.23
C ARG A 273 -7.79 10.01 -39.94
N ARG A 274 -7.29 11.13 -39.40
CA ARG A 274 -7.31 12.42 -40.12
C ARG A 274 -6.64 12.22 -41.48
N ARG A 275 -7.39 12.44 -42.56
CA ARG A 275 -6.86 12.47 -43.92
C ARG A 275 -5.80 13.57 -43.98
N THR A 276 -4.54 13.19 -44.11
CA THR A 276 -3.46 14.06 -44.56
C THR A 276 -3.60 14.38 -46.04
#